data_AF-A0A7X8JJ32-F1
#
_entry.id   AF-A0A7X8JJ32-F1
#
_cell.length_a   1.000
_cell.length_b   1.000
_cell.length_c   1.000
_cell.angle_alpha   90.00
_cell.angle_beta   90.00
_cell.angle_gamma   90.00
#
_symmetry.space_group_name_H-M   'P 1'
#
loop_
_entity.id
_entity.type
_entity.pdbx_description
1 polymer ?
#
loop_
_entity_poly.entity_id
_entity_poly.type
_entity_poly.pdbx_seq_one_letter_code
_entity_poly.pdbx_strand_id
1 'polypeptide(L)'
;MKKHLAKSLLLLLTAGSFLFQSACAATDDLQSFLQRFRQSGGRPAIGTVLTETDLINKLTDAIRPESDPQAIFDQIPEAQHKNVNRDQFQQYIQLLRRGIPGDILAFSHINPAESNEVQAMVRERWPELPELADQLQGYWIYYQRTSQQTDQFALYIHKSKEGRAYLAAEWIERTLALANYAELYMNAVDDANLSALSVLLEPFVPEKAVREAKAAKVIAYYTQNKTIRLRDFQLGHARADSIAYLGDETPGQDASAMAGRLLEVFVTPAGHKRINNIIPDKLCAADVEILFMNEFFHDFIDLEQQKPIQVRSAQIEAVLGEPRQHDNSNCLTNSDKVSQMQLMYEQAELRIIGECYRHHRWAGRIIGIRITGPAIGLASGLRPGLKIAEVLQIYPFADETDYKVSGQTPWGEMTLVMSTDGEVLTEIALGWKSQ
;
A
#
# COMPACT_ATOMS: atom_id res chain seq x y z
N MET A 1 -4.07 10.89 13.76
CA MET A 1 -4.22 9.49 13.29
C MET A 1 -3.37 9.13 12.07
N LYS A 2 -3.36 9.91 10.96
CA LYS A 2 -2.54 9.59 9.75
C LYS A 2 -1.02 9.41 9.99
N LYS A 3 -0.43 10.12 10.96
CA LYS A 3 1.01 10.01 11.31
C LYS A 3 1.42 8.69 11.98
N HIS A 4 0.48 7.92 12.53
CA HIS A 4 0.79 6.60 13.11
C HIS A 4 0.77 5.49 12.04
N LEU A 5 -0.16 5.57 11.06
CA LEU A 5 -0.23 4.62 9.95
C LEU A 5 0.98 4.70 9.02
N ALA A 6 1.48 5.92 8.75
CA ALA A 6 2.72 6.11 8.00
C ALA A 6 3.97 5.60 8.74
N LYS A 7 3.99 5.65 10.09
CA LYS A 7 5.09 5.08 10.89
C LYS A 7 5.07 3.55 10.91
N SER A 8 3.89 2.93 10.97
CA SER A 8 3.74 1.47 10.89
C SER A 8 4.07 0.93 9.48
N LEU A 9 3.70 1.67 8.43
CA LEU A 9 4.07 1.31 7.04
C LEU A 9 5.57 1.49 6.79
N LEU A 10 6.19 2.53 7.37
CA LEU A 10 7.62 2.77 7.25
C LEU A 10 8.44 1.77 8.06
N LEU A 11 7.97 1.29 9.22
CA LEU A 11 8.66 0.25 10.00
C LEU A 11 8.63 -1.14 9.34
N LEU A 12 7.53 -1.50 8.66
CA LEU A 12 7.43 -2.75 7.89
C LEU A 12 8.30 -2.73 6.63
N LEU A 13 8.51 -1.56 6.01
CA LEU A 13 9.39 -1.40 4.84
C LEU A 13 10.87 -1.20 5.24
N THR A 14 11.19 -0.55 6.35
CA THR A 14 12.59 -0.42 6.80
C THR A 14 13.16 -1.70 7.40
N ALA A 15 12.33 -2.61 7.93
CA ALA A 15 12.78 -3.96 8.28
C ALA A 15 13.16 -4.80 7.05
N GLY A 16 12.52 -4.56 5.90
CA GLY A 16 12.85 -5.22 4.62
C GLY A 16 14.07 -4.63 3.91
N SER A 17 14.35 -3.33 4.07
CA SER A 17 15.38 -2.63 3.27
C SER A 17 16.71 -2.35 3.99
N PHE A 18 16.86 -2.66 5.29
CA PHE A 18 18.12 -2.47 6.03
C PHE A 18 19.00 -3.73 6.19
N LEU A 19 18.67 -4.87 5.55
CA LEU A 19 19.43 -6.12 5.68
C LEU A 19 20.50 -6.38 4.61
N PHE A 20 20.90 -5.37 3.81
CA PHE A 20 21.89 -5.57 2.74
C PHE A 20 23.35 -5.20 3.05
N GLN A 21 23.74 -4.89 4.30
CA GLN A 21 25.15 -4.55 4.60
C GLN A 21 25.76 -5.12 5.89
N SER A 22 25.20 -6.16 6.51
CA SER A 22 25.86 -6.82 7.67
C SER A 22 25.72 -8.34 7.68
N ALA A 23 25.82 -8.96 6.50
CA ALA A 23 25.97 -10.40 6.35
C ALA A 23 27.43 -10.84 6.61
N CYS A 24 27.87 -10.82 7.88
CA CYS A 24 29.08 -11.57 8.32
C CYS A 24 29.10 -11.94 9.82
N ALA A 25 28.12 -11.52 10.64
CA ALA A 25 28.10 -11.84 12.08
C ALA A 25 26.94 -12.75 12.53
N ALA A 26 25.94 -13.00 11.68
CA ALA A 26 24.73 -13.75 12.04
C ALA A 26 24.83 -15.28 11.82
N THR A 27 25.89 -15.77 11.15
CA THR A 27 26.03 -17.20 10.81
C THR A 27 26.49 -18.06 11.99
N ASP A 28 27.33 -17.54 12.87
CA ASP A 28 27.89 -18.30 14.00
C ASP A 28 26.84 -18.55 15.10
N ASP A 29 25.96 -17.57 15.35
CA ASP A 29 24.90 -17.70 16.35
C ASP A 29 23.81 -18.67 15.87
N LEU A 30 23.46 -18.62 14.57
CA LEU A 30 22.54 -19.55 13.94
C LEU A 30 23.08 -21.00 13.95
N GLN A 31 24.37 -21.21 13.67
CA GLN A 31 24.97 -22.55 13.69
C GLN A 31 25.01 -23.16 15.09
N SER A 32 25.34 -22.35 16.11
CA SER A 32 25.35 -22.80 17.50
C SER A 32 23.93 -23.13 18.01
N PHE A 33 22.93 -22.37 17.56
CA PHE A 33 21.52 -22.62 17.79
C PHE A 33 21.05 -23.92 17.12
N LEU A 34 21.36 -24.12 15.83
CA LEU A 34 21.01 -25.32 15.07
C LEU A 34 21.60 -26.61 15.66
N GLN A 35 22.80 -26.54 16.26
CA GLN A 35 23.40 -27.67 16.98
C GLN A 35 22.62 -28.04 18.25
N ARG A 36 22.10 -27.05 18.99
CA ARG A 36 21.26 -27.30 20.18
C ARG A 36 19.87 -27.82 19.79
N PHE A 37 19.34 -27.35 18.66
CA PHE A 37 18.02 -27.76 18.14
C PHE A 37 17.95 -29.25 17.79
N ARG A 38 19.01 -29.83 17.20
CA ARG A 38 19.05 -31.27 16.88
C ARG A 38 19.06 -32.18 18.10
N GLN A 39 19.28 -31.65 19.31
CA GLN A 39 19.45 -32.44 20.54
C GLN A 39 18.20 -32.48 21.44
N SER A 40 17.11 -31.75 21.14
CA SER A 40 15.94 -31.62 22.04
C SER A 40 14.73 -32.51 21.70
N GLY A 41 14.83 -33.42 20.74
CA GLY A 41 13.72 -34.29 20.31
C GLY A 41 13.41 -35.47 21.25
N GLY A 42 12.93 -35.21 22.46
CA GLY A 42 12.29 -36.23 23.30
C GLY A 42 10.84 -36.43 22.90
N ARG A 43 10.43 -37.65 22.53
CA ARG A 43 9.02 -37.98 22.29
C ARG A 43 8.24 -37.88 23.62
N PRO A 44 7.23 -37.00 23.76
CA PRO A 44 6.37 -37.02 24.93
C PRO A 44 5.49 -38.28 24.93
N ALA A 45 5.17 -38.76 26.13
CA ALA A 45 4.27 -39.89 26.33
C ALA A 45 2.84 -39.49 25.93
N ILE A 46 2.08 -40.45 25.41
CA ILE A 46 0.67 -40.27 25.03
C ILE A 46 -0.11 -39.83 26.28
N GLY A 47 -0.72 -38.63 26.24
CA GLY A 47 -1.55 -38.07 27.31
C GLY A 47 -0.92 -36.93 28.14
N THR A 48 0.33 -36.54 27.91
CA THR A 48 0.96 -35.40 28.58
C THR A 48 0.80 -34.11 27.77
N VAL A 49 0.48 -33.00 28.44
CA VAL A 49 0.46 -31.64 27.87
C VAL A 49 1.84 -31.36 27.25
N LEU A 50 1.86 -30.96 25.98
CA LEU A 50 3.06 -30.56 25.26
C LEU A 50 3.65 -29.29 25.87
N THR A 51 4.98 -29.20 25.93
CA THR A 51 5.63 -27.92 26.24
C THR A 51 5.38 -26.90 25.13
N GLU A 52 5.68 -25.63 25.40
CA GLU A 52 5.61 -24.55 24.40
C GLU A 52 6.45 -24.88 23.16
N THR A 53 7.69 -25.33 23.37
CA THR A 53 8.60 -25.78 22.31
C THR A 53 8.06 -26.99 21.55
N ASP A 54 7.48 -27.97 22.23
CA ASP A 54 6.90 -29.15 21.57
C ASP A 54 5.69 -28.78 20.70
N LEU A 55 4.85 -27.84 21.16
CA LEU A 55 3.72 -27.36 20.38
C LEU A 55 4.20 -26.61 19.12
N ILE A 56 5.23 -25.77 19.24
CA ILE A 56 5.82 -25.10 18.07
C ILE A 56 6.45 -26.12 17.12
N ASN A 57 7.14 -27.15 17.62
CA ASN A 57 7.64 -28.25 16.79
C ASN A 57 6.50 -28.95 16.02
N LYS A 58 5.35 -29.20 16.66
CA LYS A 58 4.19 -29.77 15.95
C LYS A 58 3.65 -28.83 14.88
N LEU A 59 3.59 -27.53 15.15
CA LEU A 59 3.16 -26.56 14.14
C LEU A 59 4.14 -26.47 12.97
N THR A 60 5.44 -26.44 13.22
CA THR A 60 6.45 -26.40 12.14
C THR A 60 6.45 -27.70 11.34
N ASP A 61 6.33 -28.86 12.00
CA ASP A 61 6.14 -30.15 11.32
C ASP A 61 4.89 -30.11 10.43
N ALA A 62 3.78 -29.55 10.91
CA ALA A 62 2.54 -29.45 10.13
C ALA A 62 2.69 -28.51 8.93
N ILE A 63 3.45 -27.43 9.06
CA ILE A 63 3.68 -26.50 7.95
C ILE A 63 4.53 -27.14 6.84
N ARG A 64 5.39 -28.14 7.12
CA ARG A 64 6.19 -28.76 6.04
C ARG A 64 5.33 -29.33 4.91
N PRO A 65 5.67 -29.11 3.64
CA PRO A 65 4.84 -29.50 2.49
C PRO A 65 4.45 -30.98 2.46
N GLU A 66 5.35 -31.87 2.86
CA GLU A 66 5.21 -33.33 2.86
C GLU A 66 4.41 -33.90 4.04
N SER A 67 4.12 -33.08 5.06
CA SER A 67 3.40 -33.50 6.24
C SER A 67 1.88 -33.53 6.02
N ASP A 68 1.21 -34.45 6.71
CA ASP A 68 -0.25 -34.46 6.86
C ASP A 68 -0.65 -33.64 8.11
N PRO A 69 -1.26 -32.44 7.95
CA PRO A 69 -1.68 -31.62 9.07
C PRO A 69 -2.69 -32.34 9.99
N GLN A 70 -3.54 -33.21 9.46
CA GLN A 70 -4.55 -33.89 10.27
C GLN A 70 -3.91 -34.94 11.20
N ALA A 71 -2.95 -35.71 10.69
CA ALA A 71 -2.21 -36.66 11.51
C ALA A 71 -1.38 -35.98 12.61
N ILE A 72 -0.92 -34.74 12.38
CA ILE A 72 -0.20 -33.96 13.39
C ILE A 72 -1.16 -33.34 14.41
N PHE A 73 -2.33 -32.86 13.96
CA PHE A 73 -3.38 -32.38 14.85
C PHE A 73 -3.77 -33.43 15.91
N ASP A 74 -3.92 -34.69 15.50
CA ASP A 74 -4.24 -35.81 16.40
C ASP A 74 -3.15 -36.11 17.45
N GLN A 75 -1.95 -35.55 17.29
CA GLN A 75 -0.85 -35.66 18.26
C GLN A 75 -0.82 -34.50 19.26
N ILE A 76 -1.63 -33.45 19.04
CA ILE A 76 -1.78 -32.33 19.97
C ILE A 76 -2.86 -32.73 20.99
N PRO A 77 -2.62 -32.64 22.32
CA PRO A 77 -3.64 -32.93 23.33
C PRO A 77 -4.84 -31.99 23.24
N GLU A 78 -6.05 -32.52 23.46
CA GLU A 78 -7.32 -31.76 23.41
C GLU A 78 -7.30 -30.50 24.27
N ALA A 79 -6.65 -30.56 25.44
CA ALA A 79 -6.49 -29.41 26.33
C ALA A 79 -5.73 -28.22 25.69
N GLN A 80 -4.93 -28.45 24.65
CA GLN A 80 -4.11 -27.44 23.96
C GLN A 80 -4.66 -27.04 22.59
N HIS A 81 -5.74 -27.65 22.13
CA HIS A 81 -6.43 -27.26 20.89
C HIS A 81 -7.94 -27.18 21.10
N LYS A 82 -8.38 -26.89 22.34
CA LYS A 82 -9.78 -26.82 22.72
C LYS A 82 -10.54 -25.90 21.76
N ASN A 83 -11.65 -26.39 21.20
CA ASN A 83 -12.50 -25.72 20.22
C ASN A 83 -11.87 -25.46 18.84
N VAL A 84 -10.65 -25.93 18.57
CA VAL A 84 -10.08 -26.00 17.22
C VAL A 84 -10.46 -27.36 16.66
N ASN A 85 -11.11 -27.40 15.50
CA ASN A 85 -11.38 -28.65 14.80
C ASN A 85 -10.32 -28.95 13.72
N ARG A 86 -10.32 -30.20 13.20
CA ARG A 86 -9.34 -30.67 12.19
C ARG A 86 -9.33 -29.81 10.92
N ASP A 87 -10.50 -29.39 10.46
CA ASP A 87 -10.65 -28.61 9.23
C ASP A 87 -10.09 -27.18 9.40
N GLN A 88 -10.43 -26.50 10.51
CA GLN A 88 -9.86 -25.20 10.87
C GLN A 88 -8.33 -25.28 10.98
N PHE A 89 -7.82 -26.31 11.64
CA PHE A 89 -6.37 -26.52 11.74
C PHE A 89 -5.74 -26.71 10.37
N GLN A 90 -6.31 -27.57 9.53
CA GLN A 90 -5.81 -27.82 8.18
C GLN A 90 -5.80 -26.53 7.33
N GLN A 91 -6.88 -25.77 7.31
CA GLN A 91 -6.96 -24.50 6.58
C GLN A 91 -5.93 -23.49 7.08
N TYR A 92 -5.75 -23.41 8.41
CA TYR A 92 -4.76 -22.52 9.01
C TYR A 92 -3.33 -22.91 8.62
N ILE A 93 -2.99 -24.19 8.67
CA ILE A 93 -1.69 -24.69 8.23
C ILE A 93 -1.47 -24.47 6.73
N GLN A 94 -2.49 -24.68 5.90
CA GLN A 94 -2.42 -24.38 4.46
C GLN A 94 -2.19 -22.89 4.20
N LEU A 95 -2.80 -22.02 4.98
CA LEU A 95 -2.55 -20.58 4.92
C LEU A 95 -1.08 -20.28 5.29
N LEU A 96 -0.59 -20.78 6.42
CA LEU A 96 0.78 -20.54 6.88
C LEU A 96 1.83 -21.08 5.90
N ARG A 97 1.57 -22.21 5.24
CA ARG A 97 2.41 -22.75 4.16
C ARG A 97 2.66 -21.74 3.03
N ARG A 98 1.71 -20.83 2.75
CA ARG A 98 1.89 -19.76 1.75
C ARG A 98 2.90 -18.69 2.18
N GLY A 99 3.20 -18.60 3.47
CA GLY A 99 4.19 -17.66 4.01
C GLY A 99 5.59 -18.26 4.13
N ILE A 100 5.69 -19.58 4.09
CA ILE A 100 6.92 -20.35 4.30
C ILE A 100 7.13 -21.26 3.06
N PRO A 101 7.57 -20.71 1.92
CA PRO A 101 7.69 -21.44 0.65
C PRO A 101 8.87 -22.44 0.58
N GLY A 102 9.64 -22.60 1.65
CA GLY A 102 10.87 -23.40 1.65
C GLY A 102 11.08 -24.23 2.91
N ASP A 103 12.28 -24.80 3.04
CA ASP A 103 12.60 -25.73 4.13
C ASP A 103 12.75 -24.99 5.46
N ILE A 104 12.00 -25.42 6.48
CA ILE A 104 12.11 -24.86 7.83
C ILE A 104 13.43 -25.31 8.47
N LEU A 105 14.26 -24.34 8.85
CA LEU A 105 15.57 -24.57 9.45
C LEU A 105 15.50 -24.60 10.98
N ALA A 106 14.77 -23.63 11.55
CA ALA A 106 14.81 -23.31 12.98
C ALA A 106 13.62 -22.42 13.37
N PHE A 107 13.42 -22.24 14.67
CA PHE A 107 12.58 -21.15 15.19
C PHE A 107 13.18 -20.52 16.43
N SER A 108 12.85 -19.25 16.69
CA SER A 108 13.22 -18.53 17.91
C SER A 108 12.04 -17.72 18.43
N HIS A 109 12.11 -17.26 19.68
CA HIS A 109 11.13 -16.30 20.18
C HIS A 109 11.29 -14.95 19.47
N ILE A 110 10.17 -14.32 19.14
CA ILE A 110 10.17 -12.91 18.76
C ILE A 110 10.65 -12.09 19.96
N ASN A 111 11.47 -11.06 19.72
CA ASN A 111 11.99 -10.27 20.82
C ASN A 111 10.85 -9.53 21.56
N PRO A 112 11.03 -9.19 22.84
CA PRO A 112 9.93 -8.60 23.64
C PRO A 112 9.41 -7.26 23.09
N ALA A 113 10.25 -6.46 22.45
CA ALA A 113 9.83 -5.18 21.89
C ALA A 113 8.85 -5.37 20.72
N GLU A 114 9.22 -6.20 19.74
CA GLU A 114 8.35 -6.56 18.60
C GLU A 114 7.08 -7.27 19.06
N SER A 115 7.19 -8.17 20.04
CA SER A 115 6.02 -8.85 20.62
C SER A 115 5.05 -7.84 21.25
N ASN A 116 5.55 -6.87 22.03
CA ASN A 116 4.73 -5.83 22.63
C ASN A 116 4.05 -4.93 21.59
N GLU A 117 4.72 -4.64 20.47
CA GLU A 117 4.11 -3.89 19.35
C GLU A 117 2.95 -4.67 18.74
N VAL A 118 3.12 -5.97 18.49
CA VAL A 118 2.05 -6.83 17.97
C VAL A 118 0.88 -6.91 18.94
N GLN A 119 1.15 -7.13 20.23
CA GLN A 119 0.10 -7.13 21.26
C GLN A 119 -0.64 -5.79 21.30
N ALA A 120 0.06 -4.66 21.20
CA ALA A 120 -0.56 -3.33 21.16
C ALA A 120 -1.47 -3.16 19.93
N MET A 121 -1.03 -3.60 18.75
CA MET A 121 -1.85 -3.58 17.53
C MET A 121 -3.10 -4.45 17.65
N VAL A 122 -2.98 -5.65 18.24
CA VAL A 122 -4.13 -6.53 18.47
C VAL A 122 -5.11 -5.89 19.46
N ARG A 123 -4.63 -5.31 20.57
CA ARG A 123 -5.49 -4.61 21.54
C ARG A 123 -6.20 -3.39 20.93
N GLU A 124 -5.53 -2.63 20.07
CA GLU A 124 -6.12 -1.47 19.40
C GLU A 124 -7.25 -1.89 18.45
N ARG A 125 -7.05 -2.98 17.70
CA ARG A 125 -8.01 -3.47 16.70
C ARG A 125 -9.13 -4.32 17.30
N TRP A 126 -8.90 -4.93 18.46
CA TRP A 126 -9.84 -5.80 19.18
C TRP A 126 -9.93 -5.42 20.67
N PRO A 127 -10.48 -4.24 21.00
CA PRO A 127 -10.58 -3.77 22.38
C PRO A 127 -11.44 -4.67 23.28
N GLU A 128 -12.32 -5.48 22.70
CA GLU A 128 -13.20 -6.41 23.41
C GLU A 128 -12.52 -7.72 23.87
N LEU A 129 -11.31 -8.02 23.36
CA LEU A 129 -10.57 -9.24 23.65
C LEU A 129 -9.12 -8.98 24.11
N PRO A 130 -8.91 -8.20 25.19
CA PRO A 130 -7.57 -7.87 25.67
C PRO A 130 -6.79 -9.13 26.08
N GLU A 131 -7.48 -10.15 26.62
CA GLU A 131 -6.83 -11.39 27.05
C GLU A 131 -6.19 -12.16 25.89
N LEU A 132 -6.75 -12.07 24.67
CA LEU A 132 -6.19 -12.71 23.48
C LEU A 132 -4.82 -12.10 23.14
N ALA A 133 -4.70 -10.78 23.24
CA ALA A 133 -3.44 -10.07 23.04
C ALA A 133 -2.45 -10.33 24.19
N ASP A 134 -2.90 -10.29 25.44
CA ASP A 134 -2.05 -10.45 26.62
C ASP A 134 -1.37 -11.83 26.68
N GLN A 135 -2.06 -12.85 26.19
CA GLN A 135 -1.58 -14.24 26.20
C GLN A 135 -0.76 -14.61 24.96
N LEU A 136 -0.63 -13.69 23.99
CA LEU A 136 0.02 -13.94 22.71
C LEU A 136 1.54 -14.13 22.87
N GLN A 137 2.05 -15.23 22.33
CA GLN A 137 3.48 -15.54 22.22
C GLN A 137 3.87 -15.64 20.74
N GLY A 138 4.88 -14.88 20.34
CA GLY A 138 5.38 -14.84 18.96
C GLY A 138 6.67 -15.61 18.77
N TYR A 139 6.78 -16.29 17.63
CA TYR A 139 7.95 -17.05 17.21
C TYR A 139 8.37 -16.69 15.79
N TRP A 140 9.66 -16.46 15.56
CA TRP A 140 10.23 -16.40 14.22
C TRP A 140 10.51 -17.82 13.74
N ILE A 141 9.92 -18.20 12.61
CA ILE A 141 10.25 -19.44 11.89
C ILE A 141 11.22 -19.08 10.78
N TYR A 142 12.46 -19.59 10.87
CA TYR A 142 13.49 -19.39 9.85
C TYR A 142 13.39 -20.48 8.80
N TYR A 143 13.36 -20.09 7.54
CA TYR A 143 13.26 -21.03 6.41
C TYR A 143 14.17 -20.62 5.26
N GLN A 144 14.55 -21.60 4.46
CA GLN A 144 15.43 -21.42 3.31
C GLN A 144 14.61 -21.33 2.02
N ARG A 145 14.58 -20.16 1.38
CA ARG A 145 13.87 -19.95 0.10
C ARG A 145 14.69 -20.42 -1.10
N THR A 146 16.00 -20.14 -1.05
CA THR A 146 16.99 -20.61 -2.03
C THR A 146 18.28 -20.97 -1.28
N SER A 147 19.24 -21.62 -1.94
CA SER A 147 20.49 -22.07 -1.31
C SER A 147 21.29 -20.99 -0.57
N GLN A 148 21.02 -19.70 -0.82
CA GLN A 148 21.72 -18.56 -0.21
C GLN A 148 20.81 -17.60 0.56
N GLN A 149 19.48 -17.79 0.53
CA GLN A 149 18.53 -16.87 1.17
C GLN A 149 17.76 -17.56 2.30
N THR A 150 17.96 -17.05 3.52
CA THR A 150 17.17 -17.39 4.71
C THR A 150 16.23 -16.24 5.02
N ASP A 151 14.95 -16.53 5.05
CA ASP A 151 13.89 -15.59 5.42
C ASP A 151 13.26 -16.04 6.75
N GLN A 152 12.43 -15.17 7.35
CA GLN A 152 11.71 -15.49 8.58
C GLN A 152 10.20 -15.19 8.44
N PHE A 153 9.38 -15.98 9.12
CA PHE A 153 7.92 -15.79 9.19
C PHE A 153 7.44 -15.85 10.63
N ALA A 154 6.58 -14.91 11.05
CA ALA A 154 6.05 -14.87 12.41
C ALA A 154 4.91 -15.87 12.59
N LEU A 155 5.07 -16.77 13.57
CA LEU A 155 4.04 -17.71 14.04
C LEU A 155 3.62 -17.34 15.46
N TYR A 156 2.33 -17.42 15.75
CA TYR A 156 1.80 -17.05 17.07
C TYR A 156 1.04 -18.20 17.72
N ILE A 157 1.25 -18.36 19.03
CA ILE A 157 0.50 -19.26 19.92
C ILE A 157 0.09 -18.50 21.19
N HIS A 158 -0.70 -19.13 22.06
CA HIS A 158 -1.16 -18.50 23.28
C HIS A 158 -0.67 -19.25 24.52
N LYS A 159 -0.52 -18.51 25.62
CA LYS A 159 -0.14 -19.05 26.91
C LYS A 159 -1.21 -18.74 27.95
N SER A 160 -1.78 -19.78 28.53
CA SER A 160 -2.79 -19.66 29.59
C SER A 160 -2.20 -19.02 30.85
N LYS A 161 -3.07 -18.61 31.79
CA LYS A 161 -2.67 -18.04 33.09
C LYS A 161 -1.80 -19.02 33.90
N GLU A 162 -1.96 -20.33 33.69
CA GLU A 162 -1.15 -21.39 34.28
C GLU A 162 0.16 -21.68 33.52
N GLY A 163 0.48 -20.89 32.49
CA GLY A 163 1.72 -21.02 31.71
C GLY A 163 1.68 -22.11 30.64
N ARG A 164 0.52 -22.73 30.37
CA ARG A 164 0.40 -23.79 29.34
C ARG A 164 0.17 -23.20 27.97
N ALA A 165 0.96 -23.63 27.00
CA ALA A 165 0.84 -23.25 25.60
C ALA A 165 -0.37 -23.92 24.94
N TYR A 166 -1.10 -23.19 24.09
CA TYR A 166 -2.27 -23.71 23.38
C TYR A 166 -2.55 -22.95 22.07
N LEU A 167 -3.33 -23.59 21.20
CA LEU A 167 -3.89 -23.01 19.98
C LEU A 167 -5.24 -22.37 20.32
N ALA A 168 -5.31 -21.04 20.24
CA ALA A 168 -6.56 -20.33 20.47
C ALA A 168 -7.46 -20.46 19.23
N ALA A 169 -8.63 -21.08 19.39
CA ALA A 169 -9.63 -21.23 18.32
C ALA A 169 -10.02 -19.87 17.73
N GLU A 170 -10.22 -18.87 18.58
CA GLU A 170 -10.57 -17.51 18.17
C GLU A 170 -9.49 -16.84 17.32
N TRP A 171 -8.21 -17.07 17.63
CA TRP A 171 -7.10 -16.57 16.81
C TRP A 171 -7.12 -17.18 15.41
N ILE A 172 -7.27 -18.50 15.34
CA ILE A 172 -7.29 -19.25 14.08
C ILE A 172 -8.51 -18.83 13.24
N GLU A 173 -9.71 -18.81 13.83
CA GLU A 173 -10.94 -18.44 13.17
C GLU A 173 -10.88 -17.03 12.58
N ARG A 174 -10.42 -16.04 13.36
CA ARG A 174 -10.30 -14.66 12.90
C ARG A 174 -9.25 -14.50 11.80
N THR A 175 -8.13 -15.19 11.92
CA THR A 175 -7.08 -15.19 10.88
C THR A 175 -7.62 -15.77 9.56
N LEU A 176 -8.33 -16.90 9.61
CA LEU A 176 -8.97 -17.51 8.44
C LEU A 176 -10.08 -16.61 7.88
N ALA A 177 -10.85 -15.94 8.73
CA ALA A 177 -11.89 -15.00 8.30
C ALA A 177 -11.31 -13.80 7.55
N LEU A 178 -10.08 -13.37 7.85
CA LEU A 178 -9.35 -12.34 7.11
C LEU A 178 -8.81 -12.87 5.79
N ALA A 179 -8.23 -14.08 5.77
CA ALA A 179 -7.79 -14.75 4.55
C ALA A 179 -8.94 -14.93 3.55
N ASN A 180 -10.08 -15.42 4.00
CA ASN A 180 -11.29 -15.56 3.18
C ASN A 180 -11.78 -14.21 2.63
N TYR A 181 -11.64 -13.12 3.39
CA TYR A 181 -12.00 -11.78 2.90
C TYR A 181 -11.05 -11.30 1.81
N ALA A 182 -9.75 -11.57 1.94
CA ALA A 182 -8.76 -11.30 0.89
C ALA A 182 -9.06 -12.09 -0.39
N GLU A 183 -9.43 -13.37 -0.25
CA GLU A 183 -9.84 -14.22 -1.37
C GLU A 183 -11.11 -13.69 -2.05
N LEU A 184 -12.15 -13.34 -1.29
CA LEU A 184 -13.37 -12.74 -1.85
C LEU A 184 -13.07 -11.46 -2.65
N TYR A 185 -12.20 -10.61 -2.13
CA TYR A 185 -11.78 -9.40 -2.82
C TYR A 185 -11.05 -9.70 -4.12
N MET A 186 -10.05 -10.57 -4.09
CA MET A 186 -9.27 -10.89 -5.28
C MET A 186 -10.06 -11.71 -6.31
N ASN A 187 -11.00 -12.56 -5.88
CA ASN A 187 -11.93 -13.23 -6.79
C ASN A 187 -12.84 -12.21 -7.49
N ALA A 188 -13.34 -11.20 -6.77
CA ALA A 188 -14.12 -10.13 -7.39
C ALA A 188 -13.29 -9.31 -8.39
N VAL A 189 -11.98 -9.15 -8.15
CA VAL A 189 -11.05 -8.54 -9.11
C VAL A 189 -10.84 -9.44 -10.34
N ASP A 190 -10.56 -10.73 -10.13
CA ASP A 190 -10.30 -11.72 -11.19
C ASP A 190 -11.53 -11.89 -12.12
N ASP A 191 -12.74 -11.87 -11.54
CA ASP A 191 -14.01 -11.95 -12.27
C ASP A 191 -14.45 -10.61 -12.87
N ALA A 192 -13.67 -9.53 -12.68
CA ALA A 192 -14.03 -8.16 -13.03
C ALA A 192 -15.42 -7.73 -12.48
N ASN A 193 -15.80 -8.25 -11.31
CA ASN A 193 -17.10 -8.04 -10.70
C ASN A 193 -17.12 -6.74 -9.88
N LEU A 194 -17.41 -5.64 -10.59
CA LEU A 194 -17.51 -4.29 -10.01
C LEU A 194 -18.45 -4.23 -8.80
N SER A 195 -19.60 -4.90 -8.87
CA SER A 195 -20.62 -4.84 -7.81
C SER A 195 -20.14 -5.54 -6.54
N ALA A 196 -19.57 -6.74 -6.65
CA ALA A 196 -19.02 -7.46 -5.51
C ALA A 196 -17.87 -6.67 -4.85
N LEU A 197 -16.97 -6.11 -5.66
CA LEU A 197 -15.86 -5.31 -5.16
C LEU A 197 -16.34 -4.03 -4.48
N SER A 198 -17.34 -3.34 -5.04
CA SER A 198 -17.95 -2.16 -4.41
C SER A 198 -18.60 -2.50 -3.05
N VAL A 199 -19.23 -3.66 -2.89
CA VAL A 199 -19.81 -4.09 -1.60
C VAL A 199 -18.71 -4.30 -0.56
N LEU A 200 -17.57 -4.89 -0.94
CA LEU A 200 -16.44 -5.10 -0.03
C LEU A 200 -15.76 -3.79 0.41
N LEU A 201 -15.96 -2.70 -0.33
CA LEU A 201 -15.44 -1.36 0.01
C LEU A 201 -16.43 -0.51 0.83
N GLU A 202 -17.68 -0.94 0.95
CA GLU A 202 -18.77 -0.20 1.60
C GLU A 202 -18.47 0.37 2.98
N PRO A 203 -17.89 -0.40 3.91
CA PRO A 203 -17.71 0.09 5.27
C PRO A 203 -16.76 1.28 5.42
N PHE A 204 -15.95 1.61 4.39
CA PHE A 204 -14.92 2.65 4.48
C PHE A 204 -15.07 3.75 3.44
N VAL A 205 -15.87 3.51 2.40
CA VAL A 205 -16.13 4.46 1.34
C VAL A 205 -17.65 4.58 1.25
N PRO A 206 -18.28 5.47 2.04
CA PRO A 206 -19.73 5.50 2.15
C PRO A 206 -20.41 5.85 0.82
N GLU A 207 -19.77 6.71 0.03
CA GLU A 207 -20.34 7.19 -1.23
C GLU A 207 -20.19 6.17 -2.35
N LYS A 208 -21.33 5.67 -2.83
CA LYS A 208 -21.40 4.62 -3.85
C LYS A 208 -20.60 4.96 -5.12
N ALA A 209 -20.69 6.20 -5.61
CA ALA A 209 -19.98 6.59 -6.84
C ALA A 209 -18.45 6.49 -6.66
N VAL A 210 -17.92 6.91 -5.51
CA VAL A 210 -16.50 6.78 -5.18
C VAL A 210 -16.11 5.30 -5.04
N ARG A 211 -16.97 4.46 -4.47
CA ARG A 211 -16.71 3.01 -4.40
C ARG A 211 -16.60 2.37 -5.76
N GLU A 212 -17.55 2.67 -6.65
CA GLU A 212 -17.56 2.14 -8.01
C GLU A 212 -16.32 2.62 -8.77
N ALA A 213 -15.91 3.88 -8.60
CA ALA A 213 -14.68 4.39 -9.19
C ALA A 213 -13.42 3.68 -8.65
N LYS A 214 -13.29 3.51 -7.32
CA LYS A 214 -12.21 2.73 -6.69
C LYS A 214 -12.18 1.29 -7.19
N ALA A 215 -13.33 0.62 -7.21
CA ALA A 215 -13.45 -0.76 -7.67
C ALA A 215 -13.07 -0.92 -9.15
N ALA A 216 -13.57 -0.03 -10.02
CA ALA A 216 -13.22 -0.03 -11.45
C ALA A 216 -11.72 0.17 -11.66
N LYS A 217 -11.09 1.08 -10.90
CA LYS A 217 -9.64 1.34 -10.97
C LYS A 217 -8.81 0.13 -10.56
N VAL A 218 -9.20 -0.58 -9.50
CA VAL A 218 -8.55 -1.82 -9.08
C VAL A 218 -8.67 -2.87 -10.18
N ILE A 219 -9.88 -3.14 -10.68
CA ILE A 219 -10.11 -4.13 -11.76
C ILE A 219 -9.25 -3.80 -12.98
N ALA A 220 -9.25 -2.54 -13.44
CA ALA A 220 -8.46 -2.11 -14.58
C ALA A 220 -6.96 -2.36 -14.38
N TYR A 221 -6.43 -2.04 -13.19
CA TYR A 221 -5.03 -2.25 -12.87
C TYR A 221 -4.62 -3.73 -12.94
N TYR A 222 -5.38 -4.64 -12.30
CA TYR A 222 -5.04 -6.07 -12.30
C TYR A 222 -5.31 -6.73 -13.67
N THR A 223 -6.31 -6.25 -14.42
CA THR A 223 -6.59 -6.75 -15.78
C THR A 223 -5.46 -6.39 -16.76
N GLN A 224 -4.88 -5.20 -16.64
CA GLN A 224 -3.74 -4.79 -17.46
C GLN A 224 -2.46 -5.55 -17.08
N ASN A 225 -2.31 -5.90 -15.81
CA ASN A 225 -1.19 -6.66 -15.26
C ASN A 225 -1.55 -8.15 -15.09
N LYS A 226 -1.93 -8.82 -16.19
CA LYS A 226 -2.52 -10.19 -16.29
C LYS A 226 -1.85 -11.33 -15.51
N THR A 227 -0.72 -11.08 -14.84
CA THR A 227 0.09 -12.04 -14.08
C THR A 227 -0.09 -11.96 -12.57
N ILE A 228 -1.04 -11.16 -12.05
CA ILE A 228 -1.18 -10.92 -10.62
C ILE A 228 -2.50 -11.52 -10.09
N ARG A 229 -2.48 -12.78 -9.64
CA ARG A 229 -3.56 -13.41 -8.85
C ARG A 229 -3.15 -13.47 -7.38
N LEU A 230 -4.10 -13.61 -6.45
CA LEU A 230 -3.78 -13.70 -5.02
C LEU A 230 -2.78 -14.83 -4.70
N ARG A 231 -2.87 -15.96 -5.41
CA ARG A 231 -1.94 -17.09 -5.25
C ARG A 231 -0.49 -16.77 -5.63
N ASP A 232 -0.29 -15.72 -6.43
CA ASP A 232 1.02 -15.24 -6.86
C ASP A 232 1.63 -14.29 -5.82
N PHE A 233 0.86 -13.92 -4.77
CA PHE A 233 1.39 -13.21 -3.61
C PHE A 233 1.87 -14.20 -2.55
N GLN A 234 3.06 -13.93 -2.01
CA GLN A 234 3.53 -14.54 -0.79
C GLN A 234 2.76 -13.99 0.41
N LEU A 235 2.40 -14.85 1.35
CA LEU A 235 1.85 -14.39 2.62
C LEU A 235 2.97 -13.75 3.46
N GLY A 236 2.87 -12.45 3.76
CA GLY A 236 3.84 -11.71 4.56
C GLY A 236 3.65 -11.91 6.07
N HIS A 237 2.40 -11.86 6.54
CA HIS A 237 2.04 -12.21 7.91
C HIS A 237 0.60 -12.69 8.01
N ALA A 238 0.31 -13.49 9.03
CA ALA A 238 -1.05 -13.93 9.36
C ALA A 238 -1.32 -13.77 10.85
N ARG A 239 -2.17 -12.81 11.20
CA ARG A 239 -2.61 -12.52 12.56
C ARG A 239 -4.12 -12.36 12.62
N ALA A 240 -4.69 -12.50 13.81
CA ALA A 240 -6.13 -12.33 14.01
C ALA A 240 -6.62 -10.88 13.78
N ASP A 241 -5.72 -9.89 13.81
CA ASP A 241 -6.01 -8.48 13.56
C ASP A 241 -5.71 -8.04 12.12
N SER A 242 -4.81 -8.75 11.42
CA SER A 242 -4.42 -8.46 10.05
C SER A 242 -3.73 -9.62 9.35
N ILE A 243 -3.91 -9.66 8.03
CA ILE A 243 -3.19 -10.55 7.12
C ILE A 243 -2.63 -9.72 5.97
N ALA A 244 -1.37 -9.95 5.60
CA ALA A 244 -0.74 -9.25 4.49
C ALA A 244 -0.19 -10.22 3.45
N TYR A 245 -0.35 -9.82 2.19
CA TYR A 245 0.14 -10.51 1.01
C TYR A 245 1.10 -9.57 0.27
N LEU A 246 2.26 -10.10 -0.09
CA LEU A 246 3.35 -9.40 -0.77
C LEU A 246 3.46 -9.95 -2.18
N GLY A 247 3.24 -9.10 -3.18
CA GLY A 247 3.41 -9.45 -4.59
C GLY A 247 4.86 -9.28 -4.99
N ASP A 248 5.36 -10.23 -5.79
CA ASP A 248 6.71 -10.16 -6.35
C ASP A 248 6.86 -8.91 -7.26
N GLU A 249 8.08 -8.39 -7.30
CA GLU A 249 8.45 -7.29 -8.20
C GLU A 249 8.30 -7.73 -9.65
N THR A 250 7.32 -7.18 -10.39
CA THR A 250 7.38 -7.27 -11.85
C THR A 250 8.56 -6.43 -12.33
N PRO A 251 9.58 -6.99 -13.01
CA PRO A 251 10.67 -6.21 -13.57
C PRO A 251 10.10 -5.41 -14.74
N GLY A 252 9.77 -4.14 -14.50
CA GLY A 252 9.01 -3.31 -15.44
C GLY A 252 9.20 -1.81 -15.23
N GLN A 253 10.31 -1.29 -15.75
CA GLN A 253 10.53 0.06 -16.31
C GLN A 253 10.23 1.37 -15.54
N ASP A 254 9.88 1.37 -14.26
CA ASP A 254 9.91 2.61 -13.47
C ASP A 254 10.60 2.41 -12.13
N ALA A 255 11.82 2.96 -11.99
CA ALA A 255 12.61 2.94 -10.75
C ALA A 255 11.94 3.68 -9.57
N SER A 256 10.80 4.35 -9.79
CA SER A 256 9.97 4.97 -8.76
C SER A 256 8.89 4.03 -8.19
N ALA A 257 8.71 2.84 -8.76
CA ALA A 257 7.73 1.83 -8.34
C ALA A 257 8.38 0.60 -7.67
N MET A 258 9.59 0.77 -7.12
CA MET A 258 10.42 -0.28 -6.49
C MET A 258 9.89 -0.78 -5.13
N ALA A 259 8.61 -0.65 -4.84
CA ALA A 259 7.98 -1.21 -3.64
C ALA A 259 7.07 -2.36 -4.06
N GLY A 260 7.40 -3.58 -3.64
CA GLY A 260 6.56 -4.76 -3.83
C GLY A 260 5.10 -4.49 -3.46
N ARG A 261 4.16 -5.12 -4.18
CA ARG A 261 2.74 -4.83 -4.00
C ARG A 261 2.26 -5.37 -2.65
N LEU A 262 1.80 -4.50 -1.77
CA LEU A 262 1.16 -4.89 -0.52
C LEU A 262 -0.36 -4.94 -0.66
N LEU A 263 -0.95 -6.10 -0.38
CA LEU A 263 -2.37 -6.27 -0.11
C LEU A 263 -2.52 -6.67 1.35
N GLU A 264 -3.05 -5.78 2.19
CA GLU A 264 -3.32 -6.07 3.60
C GLU A 264 -4.81 -6.03 3.88
N VAL A 265 -5.33 -7.04 4.57
CA VAL A 265 -6.67 -7.02 5.15
C VAL A 265 -6.53 -6.93 6.65
N PHE A 266 -7.19 -5.97 7.28
CA PHE A 266 -7.11 -5.76 8.72
C PHE A 266 -8.46 -5.39 9.32
N VAL A 267 -8.61 -5.61 10.63
CA VAL A 267 -9.81 -5.21 11.34
C VAL A 267 -9.66 -3.82 11.92
N THR A 268 -10.70 -3.00 11.77
CA THR A 268 -10.81 -1.70 12.41
C THR A 268 -11.34 -1.84 13.85
N PRO A 269 -11.12 -0.87 14.74
CA PRO A 269 -11.65 -0.92 16.11
C PRO A 269 -13.18 -1.07 16.21
N ALA A 270 -13.91 -0.80 15.12
CA ALA A 270 -15.36 -1.01 15.01
C ALA A 270 -15.75 -2.45 14.60
N GLY A 271 -14.77 -3.35 14.42
CA GLY A 271 -14.98 -4.74 14.01
C GLY A 271 -15.13 -4.96 12.49
N HIS A 272 -15.06 -3.90 11.67
CA HIS A 272 -15.13 -4.02 10.21
C HIS A 272 -13.79 -4.42 9.60
N LYS A 273 -13.80 -5.32 8.61
CA LYS A 273 -12.63 -5.74 7.83
C LYS A 273 -12.35 -4.72 6.72
N ARG A 274 -11.18 -4.10 6.72
CA ARG A 274 -10.71 -3.15 5.70
C ARG A 274 -9.61 -3.77 4.84
N ILE A 275 -9.58 -3.36 3.58
CA ILE A 275 -8.51 -3.72 2.65
C ILE A 275 -7.66 -2.48 2.38
N ASN A 276 -6.35 -2.66 2.52
CA ASN A 276 -5.33 -1.73 2.07
C ASN A 276 -4.74 -2.27 0.77
N ASN A 277 -5.13 -1.67 -0.35
CA ASN A 277 -4.66 -2.00 -1.69
C ASN A 277 -4.56 -0.72 -2.53
N ILE A 278 -3.62 0.18 -2.20
CA ILE A 278 -3.53 1.53 -2.78
C ILE A 278 -3.05 1.45 -4.23
N ILE A 279 -3.90 1.71 -5.22
CA ILE A 279 -3.50 1.73 -6.64
C ILE A 279 -3.14 3.17 -7.00
N PRO A 280 -1.86 3.52 -7.24
CA PRO A 280 -1.50 4.89 -7.55
C PRO A 280 -2.27 5.40 -8.77
N ASP A 281 -2.88 6.56 -8.62
CA ASP A 281 -3.45 7.25 -9.76
C ASP A 281 -2.35 7.74 -10.70
N LYS A 282 -2.69 7.82 -11.98
CA LYS A 282 -1.81 8.30 -13.05
C LYS A 282 -2.51 9.42 -13.77
N LEU A 283 -1.77 10.46 -14.12
CA LEU A 283 -2.30 11.54 -14.98
C LEU A 283 -2.82 10.94 -16.29
N CYS A 284 -3.98 11.41 -16.72
CA CYS A 284 -4.54 11.07 -18.03
C CYS A 284 -4.25 12.21 -19.02
N ALA A 285 -4.47 11.93 -20.32
CA ALA A 285 -4.24 12.92 -21.36
C ALA A 285 -5.10 14.18 -21.17
N ALA A 286 -6.32 14.05 -20.65
CA ALA A 286 -7.21 15.19 -20.44
C ALA A 286 -6.75 16.13 -19.31
N ASP A 287 -5.78 15.76 -18.48
CA ASP A 287 -5.24 16.66 -17.46
C ASP A 287 -4.27 17.70 -18.04
N VAL A 288 -3.70 17.44 -19.23
CA VAL A 288 -2.81 18.42 -19.88
C VAL A 288 -3.57 19.48 -20.67
N GLU A 289 -4.89 19.33 -20.77
CA GLU A 289 -5.79 20.27 -21.44
C GLU A 289 -6.47 21.17 -20.40
N ILE A 290 -6.37 22.48 -20.61
CA ILE A 290 -6.89 23.51 -19.72
C ILE A 290 -8.15 24.11 -20.34
N LEU A 291 -9.19 24.20 -19.53
CA LEU A 291 -10.46 24.82 -19.88
C LEU A 291 -10.64 26.16 -19.15
N PHE A 292 -11.21 27.15 -19.82
CA PHE A 292 -11.71 28.39 -19.23
C PHE A 292 -13.22 28.49 -19.48
N MET A 293 -14.01 28.61 -18.43
CA MET A 293 -15.48 28.60 -18.47
C MET A 293 -16.05 27.38 -19.22
N ASN A 294 -15.41 26.21 -19.06
CA ASN A 294 -15.68 24.94 -19.75
C ASN A 294 -15.42 24.94 -21.28
N GLU A 295 -14.81 25.99 -21.82
CA GLU A 295 -14.33 26.01 -23.20
C GLU A 295 -12.82 25.73 -23.24
N PHE A 296 -12.37 25.09 -24.31
CA PHE A 296 -10.95 24.83 -24.52
C PHE A 296 -10.16 26.14 -24.53
N PHE A 297 -9.15 26.22 -23.67
CA PHE A 297 -8.31 27.40 -23.53
C PHE A 297 -6.88 27.14 -24.01
N HIS A 298 -6.23 26.08 -23.51
CA HIS A 298 -4.83 25.83 -23.79
C HIS A 298 -4.40 24.40 -23.46
N ASP A 299 -3.34 23.92 -24.10
CA ASP A 299 -2.68 22.64 -23.79
C ASP A 299 -1.22 22.83 -23.41
N PHE A 300 -0.74 22.02 -22.47
CA PHE A 300 0.69 21.97 -22.16
C PHE A 300 1.52 21.36 -23.30
N ILE A 301 0.93 20.45 -24.09
CA ILE A 301 1.62 19.62 -25.07
C ILE A 301 0.79 19.55 -26.36
N ASP A 302 1.43 19.78 -27.50
CA ASP A 302 0.89 19.41 -28.80
C ASP A 302 0.90 17.88 -28.91
N LEU A 303 -0.28 17.26 -28.85
CA LEU A 303 -0.43 15.80 -28.87
C LEU A 303 0.03 15.17 -30.20
N GLU A 304 -0.07 15.89 -31.32
CA GLU A 304 0.36 15.39 -32.63
C GLU A 304 1.89 15.40 -32.75
N GLN A 305 2.52 16.47 -32.26
CA GLN A 305 3.98 16.64 -32.37
C GLN A 305 4.75 16.13 -31.15
N GLN A 306 4.05 15.79 -30.07
CA GLN A 306 4.60 15.40 -28.77
C GLN A 306 5.59 16.44 -28.20
N LYS A 307 5.26 17.72 -28.35
CA LYS A 307 6.12 18.84 -27.94
C LYS A 307 5.32 19.92 -27.20
N PRO A 308 5.86 20.51 -26.14
CA PRO A 308 5.34 21.74 -25.56
C PRO A 308 5.08 22.87 -26.52
N ILE A 309 3.91 23.44 -26.31
CA ILE A 309 3.36 24.53 -27.09
C ILE A 309 4.10 25.81 -26.74
N GLN A 310 4.53 26.52 -27.78
CA GLN A 310 5.02 27.88 -27.65
C GLN A 310 3.83 28.84 -27.68
N VAL A 311 3.72 29.68 -26.67
CA VAL A 311 2.61 30.60 -26.46
C VAL A 311 3.11 32.03 -26.30
N ARG A 312 2.33 32.98 -26.80
CA ARG A 312 2.58 34.41 -26.64
C ARG A 312 1.59 35.02 -25.66
N SER A 313 2.06 35.96 -24.84
CA SER A 313 1.27 36.84 -23.97
C SER A 313 -0.13 37.16 -24.49
N ALA A 314 -0.24 37.73 -25.70
CA ALA A 314 -1.51 38.14 -26.29
C ALA A 314 -2.56 37.01 -26.42
N GLN A 315 -2.15 35.75 -26.58
CA GLN A 315 -3.08 34.62 -26.67
C GLN A 315 -3.68 34.28 -25.30
N ILE A 316 -2.86 34.34 -24.25
CA ILE A 316 -3.29 34.08 -22.87
C ILE A 316 -4.11 35.26 -22.35
N GLU A 317 -3.64 36.48 -22.58
CA GLU A 317 -4.26 37.71 -22.08
C GLU A 317 -5.62 37.98 -22.73
N ALA A 318 -5.87 37.45 -23.94
CA ALA A 318 -7.19 37.49 -24.57
C ALA A 318 -8.26 36.71 -23.80
N VAL A 319 -7.86 35.76 -22.96
CA VAL A 319 -8.78 34.89 -22.18
C VAL A 319 -8.71 35.22 -20.69
N LEU A 320 -7.50 35.32 -20.13
CA LEU A 320 -7.29 35.54 -18.69
C LEU A 320 -7.18 37.02 -18.29
N GLY A 321 -7.13 37.94 -19.27
CA GLY A 321 -6.79 39.35 -19.04
C GLY A 321 -5.30 39.56 -18.79
N GLU A 322 -4.92 40.80 -18.45
CA GLU A 322 -3.53 41.14 -18.13
C GLU A 322 -3.11 40.54 -16.77
N PRO A 323 -1.84 40.11 -16.62
CA PRO A 323 -1.35 39.65 -15.32
C PRO A 323 -1.37 40.80 -14.30
N ARG A 324 -1.71 40.48 -13.05
CA ARG A 324 -1.77 41.44 -11.93
C ARG A 324 -0.43 42.15 -11.70
N GLN A 325 0.67 41.44 -11.95
CA GLN A 325 2.01 41.97 -11.89
C GLN A 325 2.87 41.30 -12.96
N HIS A 326 3.65 42.09 -13.67
CA HIS A 326 4.70 41.63 -14.56
C HIS A 326 5.83 42.66 -14.49
N ASP A 327 6.90 42.34 -13.77
CA ASP A 327 8.06 43.18 -13.55
C ASP A 327 9.32 42.33 -13.24
N ASN A 328 10.38 42.95 -12.72
CA ASN A 328 11.62 42.25 -12.41
C ASN A 328 11.50 41.25 -11.24
N SER A 329 10.47 41.37 -10.38
CA SER A 329 10.28 40.48 -9.24
C SER A 329 9.75 39.10 -9.65
N ASN A 330 9.09 39.01 -10.81
CA ASN A 330 8.49 37.78 -11.31
C ASN A 330 8.97 37.39 -12.71
N CYS A 331 10.03 38.03 -13.20
CA CYS A 331 10.72 37.67 -14.43
C CYS A 331 12.23 37.67 -14.20
N LEU A 332 12.81 36.49 -14.02
CA LEU A 332 14.24 36.30 -13.82
C LEU A 332 14.90 35.84 -15.11
N THR A 333 15.72 36.69 -15.72
CA THR A 333 16.42 36.38 -16.97
C THR A 333 17.84 35.93 -16.68
N ASN A 334 18.21 34.74 -17.16
CA ASN A 334 19.55 34.21 -17.01
C ASN A 334 20.53 34.81 -18.05
N SER A 335 21.81 34.42 -17.96
CA SER A 335 22.87 34.84 -18.90
C SER A 335 22.58 34.48 -20.36
N ASP A 336 21.78 33.45 -20.59
CA ASP A 336 21.42 32.94 -21.92
C ASP A 336 20.17 33.61 -22.49
N LYS A 337 19.70 34.71 -21.87
CA LYS A 337 18.47 35.44 -22.22
C LYS A 337 17.18 34.62 -22.10
N VAL A 338 17.23 33.49 -21.39
CA VAL A 338 16.04 32.72 -21.03
C VAL A 338 15.50 33.26 -19.70
N SER A 339 14.27 33.74 -19.75
CA SER A 339 13.50 34.22 -18.61
C SER A 339 12.66 33.09 -18.01
N GLN A 340 12.78 32.90 -16.70
CA GLN A 340 11.79 32.20 -15.90
C GLN A 340 10.79 33.22 -15.35
N MET A 341 9.51 33.04 -15.69
CA MET A 341 8.44 33.97 -15.36
C MET A 341 7.38 33.29 -14.50
N GLN A 342 6.87 34.00 -13.50
CA GLN A 342 5.76 33.57 -12.65
C GLN A 342 4.65 34.63 -12.72
N LEU A 343 3.70 34.44 -13.64
CA LEU A 343 2.67 35.42 -13.94
C LEU A 343 1.39 35.11 -13.18
N MET A 344 0.94 36.06 -12.36
CA MET A 344 -0.27 35.94 -11.55
C MET A 344 -1.46 36.57 -12.26
N TYR A 345 -2.51 35.78 -12.49
CA TYR A 345 -3.81 36.20 -13.00
C TYR A 345 -4.85 36.18 -11.87
N GLU A 346 -6.11 36.49 -12.18
CA GLU A 346 -7.16 36.53 -11.16
C GLU A 346 -7.40 35.16 -10.49
N GLN A 347 -7.42 34.09 -11.29
CA GLN A 347 -7.78 32.73 -10.87
C GLN A 347 -6.71 31.68 -11.21
N ALA A 348 -5.55 32.12 -11.68
CA ALA A 348 -4.45 31.23 -12.01
C ALA A 348 -3.08 31.91 -11.85
N GLU A 349 -2.06 31.09 -11.75
CA GLU A 349 -0.66 31.49 -11.78
C GLU A 349 0.07 30.59 -12.78
N LEU A 350 0.75 31.21 -13.75
CA LEU A 350 1.50 30.52 -14.80
C LEU A 350 3.00 30.59 -14.51
N ARG A 351 3.68 29.45 -14.54
CA ARG A 351 5.13 29.35 -14.57
C ARG A 351 5.56 29.13 -16.01
N ILE A 352 6.42 30.00 -16.54
CA ILE A 352 6.78 30.03 -17.96
C ILE A 352 8.31 30.06 -18.10
N ILE A 353 8.84 29.35 -19.09
CA ILE A 353 10.23 29.51 -19.57
C ILE A 353 10.20 30.08 -20.97
N GLY A 354 10.86 31.21 -21.19
CA GLY A 354 10.87 31.87 -22.50
C GLY A 354 11.59 33.20 -22.51
N GLU A 355 11.07 34.15 -23.28
CA GLU A 355 11.62 35.49 -23.43
C GLU A 355 10.63 36.51 -22.89
N CYS A 356 11.11 37.44 -22.07
CA CYS A 356 10.36 38.59 -21.60
C CYS A 356 10.84 39.89 -22.28
N TYR A 357 9.89 40.66 -22.81
CA TYR A 357 10.13 41.92 -23.50
C TYR A 357 9.56 43.08 -22.68
N ARG A 358 10.46 43.79 -21.99
CA ARG A 358 10.15 45.01 -21.21
C ARG A 358 8.99 44.84 -20.22
N HIS A 359 8.81 43.63 -19.68
CA HIS A 359 7.74 43.29 -18.74
C HIS A 359 6.30 43.61 -19.21
N HIS A 360 6.11 43.70 -20.53
CA HIS A 360 4.79 43.95 -21.12
C HIS A 360 4.38 42.85 -22.09
N ARG A 361 5.34 42.12 -22.66
CA ARG A 361 5.09 41.02 -23.56
C ARG A 361 6.03 39.89 -23.23
N TRP A 362 5.56 38.68 -23.42
CA TRP A 362 6.38 37.49 -23.27
C TRP A 362 5.99 36.46 -24.34
N ALA A 363 6.93 35.57 -24.63
CA ALA A 363 6.72 34.40 -25.45
C ALA A 363 7.51 33.24 -24.85
N GLY A 364 6.91 32.07 -24.73
CA GLY A 364 7.56 30.94 -24.08
C GLY A 364 6.67 29.72 -23.96
N ARG A 365 7.10 28.78 -23.13
CA ARG A 365 6.39 27.55 -22.81
C ARG A 365 5.89 27.62 -21.38
N ILE A 366 4.62 27.34 -21.15
CA ILE A 366 4.06 27.22 -19.80
C ILE A 366 4.55 25.90 -19.22
N ILE A 367 5.38 25.95 -18.19
CA ILE A 367 5.95 24.79 -17.49
C ILE A 367 5.16 24.33 -16.27
N GLY A 368 4.18 25.14 -15.86
CA GLY A 368 3.21 24.76 -14.85
C GLY A 368 2.12 25.81 -14.70
N ILE A 369 0.99 25.37 -14.18
CA ILE A 369 -0.15 26.20 -13.79
C ILE A 369 -0.52 25.87 -12.35
N ARG A 370 -0.88 26.90 -11.60
CA ARG A 370 -1.64 26.79 -10.36
C ARG A 370 -3.00 27.45 -10.59
N ILE A 371 -4.08 26.73 -10.37
CA ILE A 371 -5.46 27.15 -10.57
C ILE A 371 -6.12 27.30 -9.21
N THR A 372 -6.65 28.48 -8.93
CA THR A 372 -7.23 28.83 -7.61
C THR A 372 -8.71 29.22 -7.68
N GLY A 373 -9.25 29.42 -8.88
CA GLY A 373 -10.66 29.79 -9.06
C GLY A 373 -11.44 28.83 -9.96
N PRO A 374 -12.77 28.78 -9.83
CA PRO A 374 -13.63 27.78 -10.47
C PRO A 374 -13.84 28.01 -11.97
N ALA A 375 -13.45 29.19 -12.50
CA ALA A 375 -13.58 29.47 -13.92
C ALA A 375 -12.56 28.70 -14.78
N ILE A 376 -11.48 28.22 -14.18
CA ILE A 376 -10.45 27.44 -14.87
C ILE A 376 -10.49 26.00 -14.35
N GLY A 377 -10.37 25.03 -15.25
CA GLY A 377 -10.32 23.62 -14.92
C GLY A 377 -9.46 22.84 -15.89
N LEU A 378 -9.31 21.54 -15.63
CA LEU A 378 -8.70 20.58 -16.53
C LEU A 378 -9.81 19.85 -17.32
N ALA A 379 -9.51 19.37 -18.52
CA ALA A 379 -10.49 18.62 -19.30
C ALA A 379 -10.86 17.27 -18.67
N SER A 380 -10.06 16.76 -17.72
CA SER A 380 -10.43 15.64 -16.83
C SER A 380 -11.62 15.93 -15.93
N GLY A 381 -12.08 17.19 -15.88
CA GLY A 381 -13.20 17.66 -15.07
C GLY A 381 -12.78 18.30 -13.75
N LEU A 382 -11.50 18.24 -13.38
CA LEU A 382 -10.99 18.85 -12.15
C LEU A 382 -11.01 20.37 -12.22
N ARG A 383 -11.55 21.01 -11.18
CA ARG A 383 -11.50 22.46 -10.96
C ARG A 383 -11.67 22.81 -9.49
N PRO A 384 -11.15 23.94 -9.01
CA PRO A 384 -11.49 24.44 -7.67
C PRO A 384 -13.01 24.55 -7.47
N GLY A 385 -13.46 24.23 -6.25
CA GLY A 385 -14.87 24.21 -5.86
C GLY A 385 -15.55 22.83 -5.93
N LEU A 386 -14.92 21.81 -6.51
CA LEU A 386 -15.44 20.44 -6.47
C LEU A 386 -15.43 19.86 -5.06
N LYS A 387 -16.43 19.03 -4.75
CA LYS A 387 -16.39 18.20 -3.55
C LYS A 387 -15.32 17.13 -3.66
N ILE A 388 -14.71 16.74 -2.54
CA ILE A 388 -13.72 15.65 -2.53
C ILE A 388 -14.28 14.36 -3.12
N ALA A 389 -15.54 14.04 -2.90
CA ALA A 389 -16.17 12.88 -3.52
C ALA A 389 -16.18 12.92 -5.06
N GLU A 390 -16.33 14.10 -5.66
CA GLU A 390 -16.24 14.28 -7.12
C GLU A 390 -14.79 14.13 -7.59
N VAL A 391 -13.83 14.65 -6.81
CA VAL A 391 -12.39 14.45 -7.06
C VAL A 391 -12.04 12.96 -7.02
N LEU A 392 -12.54 12.21 -6.04
CA LEU A 392 -12.29 10.77 -5.90
C LEU A 392 -13.06 9.91 -6.92
N GLN A 393 -13.98 10.48 -7.69
CA GLN A 393 -14.50 9.79 -8.88
C GLN A 393 -13.53 9.89 -10.06
N ILE A 394 -12.77 10.99 -10.16
CA ILE A 394 -11.75 11.21 -11.19
C ILE A 394 -10.45 10.48 -10.80
N TYR A 395 -10.01 10.64 -9.55
CA TYR A 395 -8.81 10.04 -8.98
C TYR A 395 -9.12 9.26 -7.72
N PRO A 396 -9.52 7.99 -7.86
CA PRO A 396 -10.05 7.22 -6.75
C PRO A 396 -9.12 7.11 -5.57
N PHE A 397 -7.81 7.01 -5.77
CA PHE A 397 -6.84 6.80 -4.69
C PHE A 397 -6.11 8.07 -4.25
N ALA A 398 -6.55 9.25 -4.69
CA ALA A 398 -5.91 10.51 -4.35
C ALA A 398 -5.84 10.76 -2.84
N ASP A 399 -6.84 10.31 -2.06
CA ASP A 399 -6.83 10.50 -0.60
C ASP A 399 -5.78 9.64 0.13
N GLU A 400 -5.34 8.55 -0.50
CA GLU A 400 -4.25 7.69 -0.03
C GLU A 400 -2.87 8.10 -0.56
N THR A 401 -2.79 8.98 -1.57
CA THR A 401 -1.53 9.50 -2.13
C THR A 401 -1.30 10.98 -1.82
N ASP A 402 -1.89 11.48 -0.72
CA ASP A 402 -1.82 12.89 -0.30
C ASP A 402 -2.22 13.88 -1.41
N TYR A 403 -3.19 13.47 -2.23
CA TYR A 403 -3.75 14.24 -3.34
C TYR A 403 -2.70 14.63 -4.39
N LYS A 404 -1.70 13.78 -4.56
CA LYS A 404 -0.65 13.91 -5.58
C LYS A 404 -0.78 12.79 -6.61
N VAL A 405 -0.77 13.18 -7.87
CA VAL A 405 -0.83 12.27 -9.02
C VAL A 405 0.31 12.63 -9.96
N SER A 406 1.11 11.65 -10.37
CA SER A 406 2.18 11.84 -11.34
C SER A 406 1.88 11.05 -12.62
N GLY A 407 2.47 11.48 -13.73
CA GLY A 407 2.42 10.75 -14.99
C GLY A 407 3.57 11.12 -15.91
N GLN A 408 3.94 10.19 -16.78
CA GLN A 408 4.94 10.42 -17.82
C GLN A 408 4.29 11.09 -19.02
N THR A 409 4.94 12.14 -19.50
CA THR A 409 4.64 12.78 -20.78
C THR A 409 5.86 12.65 -21.70
N PRO A 410 5.72 12.87 -23.02
CA PRO A 410 6.87 12.87 -23.93
C PRO A 410 8.01 13.84 -23.55
N TRP A 411 7.72 14.85 -22.71
CA TRP A 411 8.70 15.84 -22.24
C TRP A 411 9.21 15.57 -20.81
N GLY A 412 8.70 14.54 -20.14
CA GLY A 412 9.12 14.14 -18.80
C GLY A 412 7.95 13.99 -17.83
N GLU A 413 8.30 13.78 -16.56
CA GLU A 413 7.32 13.57 -15.49
C GLU A 413 6.57 14.88 -15.18
N MET A 414 5.25 14.82 -15.27
CA MET A 414 4.36 15.86 -14.75
C MET A 414 3.73 15.40 -13.43
N THR A 415 3.48 16.36 -12.55
CA THR A 415 2.82 16.13 -11.27
C THR A 415 1.66 17.10 -11.12
N LEU A 416 0.52 16.54 -10.74
CA LEU A 416 -0.69 17.21 -10.31
C LEU A 416 -0.76 17.13 -8.78
N VAL A 417 -0.91 18.28 -8.14
CA VAL A 417 -1.11 18.42 -6.70
C VAL A 417 -2.45 19.11 -6.48
N MET A 418 -3.31 18.48 -5.70
CA MET A 418 -4.63 19.02 -5.35
C MET A 418 -4.62 19.44 -3.88
N SER A 419 -4.94 20.70 -3.62
CA SER A 419 -5.05 21.24 -2.26
C SER A 419 -6.51 21.27 -1.84
N THR A 420 -6.79 20.84 -0.61
CA THR A 420 -8.15 20.65 -0.12
C THR A 420 -8.37 21.44 1.17
N ASP A 421 -9.58 21.96 1.36
CA ASP A 421 -10.04 22.56 2.62
C ASP A 421 -11.38 21.93 3.01
N GLY A 422 -11.37 21.17 4.10
CA GLY A 422 -12.49 20.32 4.50
C GLY A 422 -12.88 19.32 3.41
N GLU A 423 -14.08 19.48 2.86
CA GLU A 423 -14.64 18.60 1.83
C GLU A 423 -14.60 19.21 0.42
N VAL A 424 -13.81 20.27 0.20
CA VAL A 424 -13.75 20.99 -1.08
C VAL A 424 -12.31 21.09 -1.60
N LEU A 425 -12.15 20.93 -2.91
CA LEU A 425 -10.92 21.21 -3.64
C LEU A 425 -10.73 22.73 -3.80
N THR A 426 -9.65 23.31 -3.29
CA THR A 426 -9.41 24.75 -3.29
C THR A 426 -8.40 25.19 -4.33
N GLU A 427 -7.42 24.35 -4.65
CA GLU A 427 -6.38 24.67 -5.61
C GLU A 427 -5.93 23.40 -6.35
N ILE A 428 -5.54 23.58 -7.61
CA ILE A 428 -4.88 22.56 -8.42
C ILE A 428 -3.55 23.12 -8.91
N ALA A 429 -2.45 22.41 -8.70
CA ALA A 429 -1.16 22.74 -9.27
C ALA A 429 -0.68 21.61 -10.18
N LEU A 430 -0.51 21.91 -11.47
CA LEU A 430 0.01 20.99 -12.47
C LEU A 430 1.31 21.55 -13.04
N GLY A 431 2.32 20.72 -13.21
CA GLY A 431 3.52 21.11 -13.94
C GLY A 431 4.56 20.02 -14.04
N TRP A 432 5.60 20.27 -14.83
CA TRP A 432 6.74 19.36 -14.88
C TRP A 432 7.54 19.42 -13.58
N LYS A 433 8.03 18.26 -13.17
CA LYS A 433 9.01 18.17 -12.09
C LYS A 433 10.25 18.97 -12.54
N SER A 434 10.66 19.94 -11.73
CA SER A 434 11.83 20.77 -12.05
C SER A 434 13.04 19.84 -12.23
N GLN A 435 13.66 19.89 -13.41
CA GLN A 435 14.94 19.25 -13.66
C GLN A 435 16.07 19.96 -12.93
#